data_AF-A0A382S052-F1
#
_entry.id   AF-A0A382S052-F1
#
_cell.length_a   1.000
_cell.length_b   1.000
_cell.length_c   1.000
_cell.angle_alpha   90.00
_cell.angle_beta   90.00
_cell.angle_gamma   90.00
#
_symmetry.space_group_name_H-M   'P 1'
#
loop_
_entity.id
_entity.type
_entity.pdbx_description
1 polymer ?
#
loop_
_entity_poly.entity_id
_entity_poly.type
_entity_poly.pdbx_seq_one_letter_code
_entity_poly.pdbx_strand_id
1 'polypeptide(L)'
;MRSPTTLGLALSLTIFMISCTNIQNQEVPSTLLIENVILIDGTGSNRQITDVRIVGNQIDAIGNLDPDNEEIIDGTGLVLSPGFIDTHSHHDRNLLENPDALALLSQGVTTIIVGQDGGSNLPVVELKEALWITPTSVNL
;
A
#
# COMPACT_ATOMS: atom_id res chain seq x y z
N MET A 1 70.56 26.24 -12.16
CA MET A 1 69.33 26.35 -12.98
C MET A 1 68.38 25.24 -12.56
N ARG A 2 67.16 25.62 -12.07
CA ARG A 2 65.91 24.84 -11.83
C ARG A 2 66.03 23.56 -10.98
N SER A 3 65.72 23.58 -9.67
CA SER A 3 64.41 23.64 -8.96
C SER A 3 63.58 22.32 -9.00
N PRO A 4 62.96 21.91 -7.87
CA PRO A 4 62.39 20.58 -7.63
C PRO A 4 60.87 20.53 -7.93
N THR A 5 60.29 19.35 -8.15
CA THR A 5 58.84 19.13 -7.93
C THR A 5 58.53 17.70 -7.50
N THR A 6 58.31 17.57 -6.20
CA THR A 6 57.55 16.52 -5.50
C THR A 6 56.11 16.52 -6.04
N LEU A 7 55.75 15.54 -6.87
CA LEU A 7 54.39 15.39 -7.39
C LEU A 7 53.91 13.96 -7.10
N GLY A 8 53.51 13.71 -5.86
CA GLY A 8 53.11 12.36 -5.47
C GLY A 8 52.61 12.24 -4.04
N LEU A 9 51.76 13.16 -3.57
CA LEU A 9 51.04 12.95 -2.30
C LEU A 9 49.81 13.84 -2.09
N ALA A 10 49.11 14.26 -3.16
CA ALA A 10 47.92 15.11 -3.01
C ALA A 10 46.63 14.47 -3.59
N LEU A 11 46.69 13.24 -4.10
CA LEU A 11 45.53 12.60 -4.75
C LEU A 11 44.82 11.55 -3.89
N SER A 12 45.39 11.18 -2.73
CA SER A 12 44.82 10.12 -1.87
C SER A 12 43.87 10.64 -0.78
N LEU A 13 43.84 11.95 -0.49
CA LEU A 13 43.03 12.48 0.62
C LEU A 13 41.64 13.00 0.16
N THR A 14 41.46 13.26 -1.13
CA THR A 14 40.20 13.82 -1.66
C THR A 14 39.11 12.77 -1.87
N ILE A 15 39.47 11.48 -1.90
CA ILE A 15 38.51 10.39 -2.17
C ILE A 15 37.72 9.97 -0.91
N PHE A 16 38.18 10.34 0.29
CA PHE A 16 37.54 9.91 1.54
C PHE A 16 36.32 10.76 1.97
N MET A 17 36.06 11.89 1.31
CA MET A 17 34.98 12.83 1.69
C MET A 17 33.69 12.68 0.86
N ILE A 18 33.66 11.83 -0.18
CA ILE A 18 32.49 11.68 -1.09
C ILE A 18 31.59 10.50 -0.68
N SER A 19 31.91 9.77 0.40
CA SER A 19 31.16 8.58 0.80
C SER A 19 30.10 8.84 1.89
N CYS A 20 29.57 10.06 1.98
CA CYS A 20 28.51 10.41 2.92
C CYS A 20 27.31 11.11 2.27
N THR A 21 26.88 10.71 1.08
CA THR A 21 25.51 11.03 0.60
C THR A 21 25.06 10.00 -0.42
N ASN A 22 24.78 8.79 0.05
CA ASN A 22 23.80 7.95 -0.63
C ASN A 22 22.81 7.47 0.43
N ILE A 23 22.17 8.44 1.10
CA ILE A 23 20.89 8.18 1.75
C ILE A 23 19.95 7.96 0.57
N GLN A 24 19.83 6.70 0.14
CA GLN A 24 18.64 6.30 -0.59
C GLN A 24 17.48 6.74 0.29
N ASN A 25 16.58 7.54 -0.28
CA ASN A 25 15.33 7.90 0.37
C ASN A 25 14.57 6.58 0.56
N GLN A 26 14.82 5.91 1.68
CA GLN A 26 14.02 4.78 2.12
C GLN A 26 12.71 5.45 2.49
N GLU A 27 11.71 5.37 1.61
CA GLU A 27 10.37 5.78 1.99
C GLU A 27 10.00 4.96 3.21
N VAL A 28 9.93 5.64 4.36
CA VAL A 28 9.38 5.03 5.56
C VAL A 28 7.94 4.69 5.19
N PRO A 29 7.53 3.41 5.27
CA PRO A 29 6.18 3.04 4.91
C PRO A 29 5.21 3.86 5.73
N SER A 30 4.17 4.37 5.10
CA SER A 30 3.13 5.13 5.79
C SER A 30 2.55 4.28 6.91
N THR A 31 2.51 4.83 8.12
CA THR A 31 1.87 4.18 9.27
C THR A 31 0.56 4.88 9.57
N LEU A 32 -0.48 4.08 9.79
CA LEU A 32 -1.82 4.50 10.18
C LEU A 32 -2.26 3.69 11.40
N LEU A 33 -2.76 4.36 12.42
CA LEU A 33 -3.42 3.75 13.57
C LEU A 33 -4.91 4.07 13.52
N ILE A 34 -5.76 3.03 13.57
CA ILE A 34 -7.21 3.17 13.68
C ILE A 34 -7.61 2.73 15.09
N GLU A 35 -8.04 3.66 15.93
CA GLU A 35 -8.30 3.42 17.35
C GLU A 35 -9.78 3.20 17.66
N ASN A 36 -10.05 2.51 18.78
CA ASN A 36 -11.39 2.40 19.39
C ASN A 36 -12.47 1.83 18.47
N VAL A 37 -12.08 1.00 17.49
CA VAL A 37 -13.00 0.38 16.54
C VAL A 37 -13.69 -0.83 17.13
N ILE A 38 -14.92 -1.08 16.69
CA ILE A 38 -15.57 -2.39 16.85
C ILE A 38 -15.05 -3.30 15.73
N LEU A 39 -14.03 -4.10 16.02
CA LEU A 39 -13.45 -5.02 15.06
C LEU A 39 -14.35 -6.25 14.84
N ILE A 40 -14.65 -6.51 13.57
CA ILE A 40 -15.21 -7.77 13.06
C ILE A 40 -14.21 -8.32 12.05
N ASP A 41 -13.41 -9.32 12.46
CA ASP A 41 -12.25 -9.80 11.72
C ASP A 41 -12.56 -10.74 10.53
N GLY A 42 -13.84 -11.07 10.32
CA GLY A 42 -14.28 -11.98 9.25
C GLY A 42 -14.13 -13.47 9.56
N THR A 43 -13.58 -13.85 10.72
CA THR A 43 -13.43 -15.27 11.12
C THR A 43 -14.72 -15.89 11.67
N GLY A 44 -15.73 -15.06 11.95
CA GLY A 44 -16.95 -15.45 12.66
C GLY A 44 -16.84 -15.37 14.19
N SER A 45 -15.69 -14.92 14.71
CA SER A 45 -15.49 -14.64 16.13
C SER A 45 -16.38 -13.49 16.64
N ASN A 46 -16.51 -13.38 17.96
CA ASN A 46 -17.21 -12.26 18.57
C ASN A 46 -16.51 -10.92 18.26
N ARG A 47 -17.30 -9.87 18.06
CA ARG A 47 -16.76 -8.50 17.90
C ARG A 47 -16.00 -8.07 19.15
N GLN A 48 -14.94 -7.27 18.97
CA GLN A 48 -14.15 -6.70 20.06
C GLN A 48 -13.88 -5.22 19.83
N ILE A 49 -13.75 -4.44 20.91
CA ILE A 49 -13.26 -3.06 20.84
C ILE A 49 -11.74 -3.11 20.94
N THR A 50 -11.04 -2.56 19.96
CA THR A 50 -9.58 -2.64 19.83
C THR A 50 -9.06 -1.58 18.88
N ASP A 51 -7.74 -1.46 18.78
CA ASP A 51 -7.04 -0.66 17.77
C ASP A 51 -6.39 -1.56 16.72
N VAL A 52 -6.14 -1.00 15.53
CA VAL A 52 -5.47 -1.66 14.41
C VAL A 52 -4.42 -0.72 13.82
N ARG A 53 -3.16 -1.17 13.77
CA ARG A 53 -2.07 -0.46 13.09
C ARG A 53 -1.82 -1.07 11.71
N ILE A 54 -1.67 -0.20 10.72
CA ILE A 54 -1.35 -0.53 9.34
C ILE A 54 0.00 0.11 9.01
N VAL A 55 0.92 -0.67 8.44
CA VAL A 55 2.22 -0.20 7.98
C VAL A 55 2.35 -0.54 6.50
N GLY A 56 2.36 0.48 5.64
CA GLY A 56 2.29 0.32 4.19
C GLY A 56 1.03 -0.45 3.78
N ASN A 57 1.20 -1.64 3.21
CA ASN A 57 0.10 -2.46 2.68
C ASN A 57 -0.29 -3.64 3.59
N GLN A 58 0.14 -3.63 4.86
CA GLN A 58 -0.07 -4.74 5.79
C GLN A 58 -0.65 -4.26 7.10
N ILE A 59 -1.52 -5.09 7.68
CA ILE A 59 -1.92 -4.95 9.09
C ILE A 59 -0.72 -5.42 9.93
N ASP A 60 -0.16 -4.50 10.70
CA ASP A 60 1.03 -4.72 11.53
C ASP A 60 0.66 -5.29 12.90
N ALA A 61 -0.33 -4.69 13.55
CA ALA A 61 -0.77 -5.07 14.90
C ALA A 61 -2.25 -4.84 15.12
N ILE A 62 -2.84 -5.64 16.02
CA ILE A 62 -4.21 -5.49 16.51
C ILE A 62 -4.16 -5.65 18.04
N GLY A 63 -4.75 -4.71 18.77
CA GLY A 63 -4.80 -4.77 20.23
C GLY A 63 -5.01 -3.39 20.85
N ASN A 64 -4.59 -3.23 22.11
CA ASN A 64 -4.46 -1.92 22.74
C ASN A 64 -3.09 -1.35 22.39
N LEU A 65 -3.04 -0.35 21.52
CA LEU A 65 -1.80 0.15 20.92
C LEU A 65 -1.54 1.58 21.36
N ASP A 66 -0.30 1.86 21.79
CA ASP A 66 0.12 3.24 22.03
C ASP A 66 0.51 3.90 20.69
N PRO A 67 0.06 5.13 20.40
CA PRO A 67 0.46 5.85 19.18
C PRO A 67 1.96 6.13 19.10
N ASP A 68 2.53 5.99 17.90
CA ASP A 68 3.94 6.27 17.60
C ASP A 68 4.11 7.23 16.41
N ASN A 69 3.76 8.51 16.64
CA ASN A 69 3.95 9.60 15.67
C ASN A 69 3.45 9.29 14.24
N GLU A 70 2.33 8.59 14.17
CA GLU A 70 1.65 8.16 12.96
C GLU A 70 0.32 8.88 12.76
N GLU A 71 -0.30 8.72 11.59
CA GLU A 71 -1.68 9.20 11.39
C GLU A 71 -2.63 8.40 12.28
N ILE A 72 -3.59 9.08 12.91
CA ILE A 72 -4.57 8.45 13.79
C ILE A 72 -5.98 8.72 13.26
N ILE A 73 -6.77 7.66 13.14
CA ILE A 73 -8.21 7.71 12.86
C ILE A 73 -8.95 7.22 14.11
N ASP A 74 -9.80 8.06 14.68
CA ASP A 74 -10.72 7.67 15.75
C ASP A 74 -11.94 6.96 15.15
N GLY A 75 -12.04 5.65 15.40
CA GLY A 75 -13.11 4.79 14.94
C GLY A 75 -14.22 4.55 15.97
N THR A 76 -14.31 5.38 17.01
CA THR A 76 -15.28 5.21 18.10
C THR A 76 -16.71 5.02 17.58
N GLY A 77 -17.33 3.88 17.94
CA GLY A 77 -18.70 3.54 17.55
C GLY A 77 -18.87 3.06 16.12
N LEU A 78 -17.78 3.00 15.33
CA LEU A 78 -17.76 2.45 13.98
C LEU A 78 -17.23 1.02 13.99
N VAL A 79 -17.58 0.28 12.94
CA VAL A 79 -17.07 -1.08 12.71
C VAL A 79 -15.87 -1.00 11.78
N LEU A 80 -14.80 -1.70 12.14
CA LEU A 80 -13.71 -2.02 11.23
C LEU A 80 -13.81 -3.50 10.83
N SER A 81 -13.79 -3.77 9.53
CA SER A 81 -13.82 -5.12 8.97
C SER A 81 -12.80 -5.27 7.85
N PRO A 82 -12.48 -6.51 7.43
CA PRO A 82 -11.88 -6.72 6.13
C PRO A 82 -12.70 -6.03 5.04
N GLY A 83 -12.01 -5.55 4.00
CA GLY A 83 -12.68 -5.06 2.80
C GLY A 83 -13.51 -6.17 2.16
N PHE A 84 -14.67 -5.82 1.59
CA PHE A 84 -15.56 -6.82 1.02
C PHE A 84 -15.00 -7.38 -0.30
N ILE A 85 -15.29 -8.66 -0.53
CA ILE A 85 -14.95 -9.38 -1.75
C ILE A 85 -16.25 -9.61 -2.51
N ASP A 86 -16.41 -8.93 -3.64
CA ASP A 86 -17.53 -9.15 -4.56
C ASP A 86 -17.22 -10.38 -5.42
N THR A 87 -17.89 -11.48 -5.10
CA THR A 87 -17.65 -12.78 -5.74
C THR A 87 -18.30 -12.90 -7.12
N HIS A 88 -19.18 -11.97 -7.52
CA HIS A 88 -19.91 -12.04 -8.77
C HIS A 88 -20.00 -10.66 -9.43
N SER A 89 -18.90 -10.24 -10.05
CA SER A 89 -18.78 -8.90 -10.60
C SER A 89 -18.71 -8.90 -12.12
N HIS A 90 -19.38 -7.92 -12.73
CA HIS A 90 -19.25 -7.53 -14.14
C HIS A 90 -18.59 -6.15 -14.30
N HIS A 91 -17.98 -5.64 -13.22
CA HIS A 91 -17.40 -4.31 -13.19
C HIS A 91 -16.08 -4.20 -13.94
N ASP A 92 -15.44 -5.33 -14.30
CA ASP A 92 -14.28 -5.36 -15.22
C ASP A 92 -14.57 -4.66 -16.55
N ARG A 93 -15.84 -4.63 -16.97
CA ARG A 93 -16.23 -4.10 -18.27
C ARG A 93 -15.92 -2.63 -18.49
N ASN A 94 -15.98 -1.83 -17.42
CA ASN A 94 -15.77 -0.38 -17.47
C ASN A 94 -14.63 0.07 -16.55
N LEU A 95 -13.87 -0.88 -15.98
CA LEU A 95 -12.90 -0.60 -14.94
C LEU A 95 -11.70 0.20 -15.44
N LEU A 96 -11.24 -0.05 -16.68
CA LEU A 96 -10.14 0.71 -17.29
C LEU A 96 -10.54 2.15 -17.63
N GLU A 97 -11.83 2.39 -17.87
CA GLU A 97 -12.38 3.73 -18.13
C GLU A 97 -12.66 4.49 -16.82
N ASN A 98 -12.95 3.77 -15.74
CA ASN A 98 -13.27 4.30 -14.41
C ASN A 98 -12.43 3.58 -13.34
N PRO A 99 -11.10 3.83 -13.30
CA PRO A 99 -10.18 3.08 -12.44
C PRO A 99 -10.37 3.37 -10.95
N ASP A 100 -11.06 4.46 -10.60
CA ASP A 100 -11.45 4.81 -9.24
C ASP A 100 -12.50 3.87 -8.65
N ALA A 101 -13.22 3.10 -9.49
CA ALA A 101 -14.16 2.06 -9.09
C ALA A 101 -15.18 2.52 -8.04
N LEU A 102 -15.65 3.77 -8.11
CA LEU A 102 -16.49 4.37 -7.05
C LEU A 102 -17.77 3.58 -6.77
N ALA A 103 -18.35 2.93 -7.78
CA ALA A 103 -19.52 2.06 -7.61
C ALA A 103 -19.26 0.90 -6.64
N LEU A 104 -18.02 0.41 -6.57
CA LEU A 104 -17.56 -0.67 -5.69
C LEU A 104 -17.06 -0.10 -4.35
N LEU A 105 -16.16 0.88 -4.39
CA LEU A 105 -15.53 1.44 -3.18
C LEU A 105 -16.54 2.07 -2.22
N SER A 106 -17.56 2.76 -2.75
CA SER A 106 -18.61 3.38 -1.92
C SER A 106 -19.43 2.38 -1.10
N GLN A 107 -19.33 1.09 -1.43
CA GLN A 107 -19.97 -0.02 -0.72
C GLN A 107 -19.00 -0.80 0.17
N GLY A 108 -17.71 -0.44 0.18
CA GLY A 108 -16.66 -1.14 0.92
C GLY A 108 -16.06 -2.34 0.18
N VAL A 109 -16.33 -2.50 -1.12
CA VAL A 109 -15.71 -3.57 -1.92
C VAL A 109 -14.27 -3.19 -2.26
N THR A 110 -13.34 -4.10 -1.96
CA THR A 110 -11.90 -3.93 -2.20
C THR A 110 -11.34 -4.92 -3.21
N THR A 111 -12.07 -6.01 -3.48
CA THR A 111 -11.67 -7.06 -4.41
C THR A 111 -12.89 -7.54 -5.18
N ILE A 112 -12.74 -7.77 -6.47
CA ILE A 112 -13.80 -8.31 -7.34
C ILE A 112 -13.33 -9.59 -8.03
N ILE A 113 -14.23 -10.55 -8.21
CA ILE A 113 -14.01 -11.73 -9.04
C ILE A 113 -14.78 -11.56 -10.35
N VAL A 114 -14.06 -11.62 -11.47
CA VAL A 114 -14.55 -11.28 -12.81
C VAL A 114 -14.54 -12.51 -13.73
N GLY A 115 -15.00 -12.35 -14.98
CA GLY A 115 -15.13 -13.50 -15.90
C GLY A 115 -16.40 -14.32 -15.66
N GLN A 116 -17.41 -13.69 -15.07
CA GLN A 116 -18.64 -14.35 -14.66
C GLN A 116 -19.52 -14.71 -15.85
N ASP A 117 -20.41 -15.68 -15.64
CA ASP A 117 -21.47 -16.05 -16.58
C ASP A 117 -20.96 -16.49 -17.98
N GLY A 118 -19.73 -16.98 -18.05
CA GLY A 118 -19.10 -17.45 -19.28
C GLY A 118 -18.58 -16.33 -20.20
N GLY A 119 -18.53 -15.08 -19.72
CA GLY A 119 -18.00 -13.94 -20.46
C GLY A 119 -16.82 -13.27 -19.75
N SER A 120 -15.76 -12.95 -20.48
CA SER A 120 -14.69 -12.07 -20.04
C SER A 120 -14.41 -11.00 -21.10
N ASN A 121 -14.13 -9.78 -20.67
CA ASN A 121 -13.88 -8.68 -21.60
C ASN A 121 -12.55 -8.81 -22.36
N LEU A 122 -11.61 -9.58 -21.82
CA LEU A 122 -10.28 -9.79 -22.39
C LEU A 122 -9.79 -11.22 -22.07
N PRO A 123 -8.82 -11.75 -22.84
CA PRO A 123 -7.93 -12.79 -22.35
C PRO A 123 -7.25 -12.34 -21.05
N VAL A 124 -7.07 -13.26 -20.10
CA VAL A 124 -6.53 -12.96 -18.76
C VAL A 124 -5.16 -12.26 -18.81
N VAL A 125 -4.32 -12.61 -19.80
CA VAL A 125 -3.01 -11.98 -20.00
C VAL A 125 -3.14 -10.50 -20.33
N GLU A 126 -4.04 -10.14 -21.25
CA GLU A 126 -4.27 -8.76 -21.68
C GLU A 126 -4.90 -7.93 -20.56
N LEU A 127 -5.83 -8.51 -19.80
CA LEU A 127 -6.39 -7.86 -18.60
C LEU A 127 -5.29 -7.52 -17.59
N LYS A 128 -4.43 -8.48 -17.29
CA LYS A 128 -3.31 -8.27 -16.37
C LYS A 128 -2.42 -7.12 -16.85
N GLU A 129 -1.99 -7.14 -18.11
CA GLU A 129 -1.15 -6.08 -18.69
C GLU A 129 -1.81 -4.71 -18.62
N ALA A 130 -3.11 -4.62 -18.91
CA ALA A 130 -3.86 -3.37 -18.80
C ALA A 130 -3.87 -2.82 -17.36
N LEU A 131 -4.03 -3.68 -16.35
CA LEU A 131 -4.02 -3.28 -14.93
C LEU A 131 -2.63 -2.82 -14.44
N TRP A 132 -1.54 -3.32 -15.03
CA TRP A 132 -0.19 -2.79 -14.73
C TRP A 132 0.03 -1.38 -15.28
N ILE A 133 -0.62 -1.05 -16.39
CA ILE A 133 -0.52 0.26 -17.05
C ILE A 133 -1.46 1.27 -16.38
N THR A 134 -2.69 0.84 -16.08
CA THR A 134 -3.73 1.64 -15.45
C THR A 134 -4.21 0.94 -14.18
N PRO A 135 -3.51 1.13 -13.04
CA PRO A 135 -3.91 0.54 -11.77
C PRO A 135 -5.30 1.01 -11.35
N THR A 136 -6.04 0.09 -10.74
CA THR A 136 -7.42 0.30 -10.31
C THR A 136 -7.48 0.33 -8.79
N SER A 137 -8.48 0.99 -8.22
CA SER A 137 -8.64 1.10 -6.77
C SER A 137 -9.18 -0.17 -6.10
N VAL A 138 -9.60 -1.16 -6.89
CA VAL A 138 -9.98 -2.51 -6.42
C VAL A 138 -9.02 -3.55 -6.97
N ASN A 139 -8.86 -4.65 -6.23
CA ASN A 139 -8.10 -5.82 -6.64
C ASN A 139 -8.93 -6.76 -7.53
N LEU A 140 -8.23 -7.49 -8.40
CA LEU A 140 -8.77 -8.52 -9.30
C LEU A 140 -7.95 -9.81 -9.19
#